data_AF-A0A2C5ZCP2-F1
#
_entry.id   AF-A0A2C5ZCP2-F1
#
_cell.length_a   1.000
_cell.length_b   1.000
_cell.length_c   1.000
_cell.angle_alpha   90.00
_cell.angle_beta   90.00
_cell.angle_gamma   90.00
#
_symmetry.space_group_name_H-M   'P 1'
#
loop_
_entity.id
_entity.type
_entity.pdbx_description
1 polymer ?
#
loop_
_entity_poly.entity_id
_entity_poly.type
_entity_poly.pdbx_seq_one_letter_code
_entity_poly.pdbx_strand_id
1 'polypeptide(L)'
;MDEAAKPRQLQVLALGLPRTGSYSMSQALLRLGYHRPFHGINIGNNQKIWDQFAQAADASFPTLDSYHGRPFTRAQWDDIFGDSEAVTDVGALFAPQLIEAYPEAYVILVIRDFEPWKRSIDGLLGLLWRPLATFTMRFVDPLIGNTTPVKIRKLLLGFFEAKDVDEARRNTRRIYDRHNEQIRKMVPPGRLLEYRMGSGWEPICSFLDKPVPDDDFPWVNDSEALAALFRRGLRRSFVTLSKLCLPWIGAICAAGTSFLLARRMHLFDGLPSIV
;
A
#
# COMPACT_ATOMS: atom_id res chain seq x y z
N MET A 1 28.24 -9.80 15.33
CA MET A 1 28.87 -9.18 14.14
C MET A 1 28.00 -9.62 12.98
N ASP A 2 26.99 -8.82 12.65
CA ASP A 2 26.05 -9.14 11.57
C ASP A 2 26.83 -9.15 10.26
N GLU A 3 26.89 -10.32 9.62
CA GLU A 3 27.34 -10.45 8.25
C GLU A 3 26.41 -9.60 7.40
N ALA A 4 26.89 -8.46 6.90
CA ALA A 4 26.12 -7.60 6.01
C ALA A 4 25.70 -8.44 4.80
N ALA A 5 24.44 -8.90 4.81
CA ALA A 5 23.91 -9.78 3.80
C ALA A 5 24.11 -9.14 2.43
N LYS A 6 24.78 -9.86 1.51
CA LYS A 6 24.85 -9.44 0.12
C LYS A 6 23.44 -9.11 -0.38
N PRO A 7 23.23 -8.00 -1.10
CA PRO A 7 21.94 -7.68 -1.68
C PRO A 7 21.49 -8.85 -2.54
N ARG A 8 20.33 -9.43 -2.22
CA ARG A 8 19.75 -10.54 -2.99
C ARG A 8 19.10 -9.98 -4.24
N GLN A 9 19.26 -10.70 -5.35
CA GLN A 9 18.71 -10.29 -6.63
C GLN A 9 17.21 -10.60 -6.68
N LEU A 10 16.42 -9.67 -7.21
CA LEU A 10 15.01 -9.88 -7.50
C LEU A 10 14.88 -10.90 -8.65
N GLN A 11 14.34 -12.08 -8.33
CA GLN A 11 14.27 -13.23 -9.24
C GLN A 11 12.88 -13.44 -9.83
N VAL A 12 11.83 -13.09 -9.09
CA VAL A 12 10.44 -13.32 -9.53
C VAL A 12 9.59 -12.04 -9.42
N LEU A 13 8.97 -11.66 -10.53
CA LEU A 13 7.99 -10.59 -10.61
C LEU A 13 6.59 -11.20 -10.75
N ALA A 14 5.84 -11.29 -9.65
CA ALA A 14 4.44 -11.70 -9.72
C ALA A 14 3.54 -10.48 -9.98
N LEU A 15 3.39 -10.14 -11.26
CA LEU A 15 2.79 -8.89 -11.73
C LEU A 15 1.27 -9.00 -11.99
N GLY A 16 0.60 -9.95 -11.34
CA GLY A 16 -0.87 -9.92 -11.24
C GLY A 16 -1.32 -8.73 -10.40
N LEU A 17 -2.33 -7.99 -10.87
CA LEU A 17 -2.82 -6.80 -10.17
C LEU A 17 -3.27 -7.12 -8.74
N PRO A 18 -3.29 -6.11 -7.84
CA PRO A 18 -3.94 -6.27 -6.54
C PRO A 18 -5.32 -6.91 -6.70
N ARG A 19 -5.69 -7.76 -5.74
CA ARG A 19 -6.97 -8.49 -5.72
C ARG A 19 -7.11 -9.65 -6.73
N THR A 20 -6.05 -10.06 -7.42
CA THR A 20 -6.03 -11.25 -8.31
C THR A 20 -5.63 -12.55 -7.57
N GLY A 21 -5.23 -12.47 -6.30
CA GLY A 21 -4.58 -13.56 -5.57
C GLY A 21 -3.13 -13.27 -5.18
N SER A 22 -2.70 -12.01 -5.28
CA SER A 22 -1.33 -11.55 -5.02
C SER A 22 -0.77 -11.99 -3.66
N TYR A 23 -1.58 -11.97 -2.61
CA TYR A 23 -1.09 -12.39 -1.28
C TYR A 23 -0.90 -13.91 -1.18
N SER A 24 -1.81 -14.71 -1.73
CA SER A 24 -1.61 -16.16 -1.88
C SER A 24 -0.34 -16.45 -2.66
N MET A 25 -0.11 -15.73 -3.77
CA MET A 25 1.11 -15.87 -4.58
C MET A 25 2.37 -15.49 -3.78
N SER A 26 2.33 -14.42 -3.00
CA SER A 26 3.42 -14.03 -2.09
C SER A 26 3.74 -15.15 -1.09
N GLN A 27 2.72 -15.78 -0.49
CA GLN A 27 2.92 -16.92 0.42
C GLN A 27 3.43 -18.16 -0.31
N ALA A 28 2.99 -18.41 -1.54
CA ALA A 28 3.47 -19.52 -2.35
C ALA A 28 4.97 -19.37 -2.65
N LEU A 29 5.40 -18.18 -3.09
CA LEU A 29 6.82 -17.89 -3.32
C LEU A 29 7.66 -18.02 -2.05
N LEU A 30 7.13 -17.60 -0.90
CA LEU A 30 7.81 -17.78 0.39
C LEU A 30 8.03 -19.28 0.70
N ARG A 31 7.03 -20.13 0.45
CA ARG A 31 7.14 -21.59 0.64
C ARG A 31 8.08 -22.26 -0.36
N LEU A 32 8.20 -21.72 -1.57
CA LEU A 32 9.19 -22.15 -2.57
C LEU A 32 10.62 -21.68 -2.27
N GLY A 33 10.82 -21.02 -1.11
CA GLY A 33 12.13 -20.61 -0.61
C GLY A 33 12.60 -19.24 -1.09
N TYR A 34 11.75 -18.46 -1.78
CA TYR A 34 12.09 -17.07 -2.11
C TYR A 34 12.05 -16.22 -0.85
N HIS A 35 13.14 -15.50 -0.62
CA HIS A 35 13.31 -14.68 0.57
C HIS A 35 12.47 -13.43 0.51
N ARG A 36 11.69 -13.23 1.58
CA ARG A 36 10.89 -12.02 1.84
C ARG A 36 10.12 -11.51 0.61
N PRO A 37 9.18 -12.28 0.01
CA PRO A 37 8.40 -11.78 -1.10
C PRO A 37 7.68 -10.47 -0.73
N PHE A 38 8.01 -9.41 -1.46
CA PHE A 38 7.52 -8.07 -1.20
C PHE A 38 6.03 -7.96 -1.58
N HIS A 39 5.20 -7.45 -0.66
CA HIS A 39 3.76 -7.35 -0.85
C HIS A 39 3.22 -6.10 -0.14
N GLY A 40 2.21 -5.43 -0.70
CA GLY A 40 1.71 -4.12 -0.22
C GLY A 40 1.23 -4.13 1.24
N ILE A 41 0.57 -5.21 1.68
CA ILE A 41 0.14 -5.37 3.09
C ILE A 41 1.31 -5.33 4.08
N ASN A 42 2.49 -5.82 3.70
CA ASN A 42 3.66 -5.88 4.58
C ASN A 42 4.34 -4.51 4.76
N ILE A 43 4.04 -3.52 3.90
CA ILE A 43 4.58 -2.16 4.00
C ILE A 43 3.99 -1.41 5.22
N GLY A 44 2.71 -1.65 5.51
CA GLY A 44 1.99 -0.97 6.58
C GLY A 44 2.08 0.56 6.47
N ASN A 45 2.61 1.21 7.52
CA ASN A 45 2.77 2.67 7.58
C ASN A 45 4.23 3.12 7.44
N ASN A 46 5.06 2.32 6.75
CA ASN A 46 6.44 2.71 6.48
C ASN A 46 6.47 3.89 5.51
N GLN A 47 6.61 5.12 6.05
CA GLN A 47 6.52 6.34 5.25
C GLN A 47 7.62 6.43 4.19
N LYS A 48 8.85 5.94 4.48
CA LYS A 48 9.98 5.90 3.53
C LYS A 48 9.60 5.10 2.28
N ILE A 49 9.09 3.88 2.45
CA ILE A 49 8.69 3.03 1.33
C ILE A 49 7.57 3.69 0.52
N TRP A 50 6.59 4.29 1.19
CA TRP A 50 5.52 5.00 0.49
C TRP A 50 6.01 6.29 -0.21
N ASP A 51 7.03 6.97 0.31
CA ASP A 51 7.70 8.09 -0.39
C ASP A 51 8.36 7.62 -1.68
N GLN A 52 9.10 6.52 -1.62
CA GLN A 52 9.76 5.96 -2.80
C GLN A 52 8.75 5.51 -3.85
N PHE A 53 7.64 4.86 -3.46
CA PHE A 53 6.55 4.54 -4.40
C PHE A 53 5.85 5.79 -4.95
N ALA A 54 5.74 6.87 -4.18
CA ALA A 54 5.21 8.14 -4.70
C ALA A 54 6.15 8.78 -5.73
N GLN A 55 7.47 8.68 -5.54
CA GLN A 55 8.46 9.11 -6.53
C GLN A 55 8.42 8.22 -7.79
N ALA A 56 8.27 6.90 -7.62
CA ALA A 56 8.07 6.00 -8.76
C ALA A 56 6.79 6.32 -9.53
N ALA A 57 5.72 6.72 -8.84
CA ALA A 57 4.48 7.18 -9.48
C ALA A 57 4.72 8.48 -10.29
N ASP A 58 5.48 9.43 -9.76
CA ASP A 58 5.87 10.67 -10.46
C ASP A 58 6.73 10.42 -11.69
N ALA A 59 7.52 9.34 -11.67
CA ALA A 59 8.27 8.88 -12.84
C ALA A 59 7.37 8.21 -13.90
N SER A 60 6.27 7.57 -13.50
CA SER A 60 5.60 6.54 -14.32
C SER A 60 4.20 6.90 -14.81
N PHE A 61 3.48 7.80 -14.14
CA PHE A 61 2.04 8.02 -14.40
C PHE A 61 1.75 9.43 -14.92
N PRO A 62 1.56 9.61 -16.25
CA PRO A 62 1.34 10.93 -16.88
C PRO A 62 0.11 11.69 -16.42
N THR A 63 -0.87 11.01 -15.81
CA THR A 63 -2.08 11.67 -15.28
C THR A 63 -1.81 12.48 -14.01
N LEU A 64 -0.66 12.28 -13.36
CA LEU A 64 -0.32 12.97 -12.12
C LEU A 64 0.25 14.35 -12.45
N ASP A 65 -0.19 15.39 -11.76
CA ASP A 65 0.35 16.74 -11.92
C ASP A 65 1.85 16.82 -11.62
N SER A 66 2.35 15.92 -10.76
CA SER A 66 3.77 15.78 -10.40
C SER A 66 4.58 14.91 -11.37
N TYR A 67 3.99 14.45 -12.47
CA TYR A 67 4.67 13.62 -13.45
C TYR A 67 5.84 14.36 -14.11
N HIS A 68 6.99 13.68 -14.20
CA HIS A 68 8.19 14.24 -14.82
C HIS A 68 8.84 13.33 -15.87
N GLY A 69 8.34 12.12 -16.08
CA GLY A 69 8.81 11.18 -17.11
C GLY A 69 10.24 10.66 -16.98
N ARG A 70 11.03 11.14 -16.00
CA ARG A 70 12.35 10.58 -15.66
C ARG A 70 12.19 9.16 -15.10
N PRO A 71 12.66 8.11 -15.80
CA PRO A 71 12.44 6.72 -15.39
C PRO A 71 13.05 6.41 -14.01
N PHE A 72 12.36 5.55 -13.25
CA PHE A 72 12.86 5.04 -11.98
C PHE A 72 13.90 3.95 -12.24
N THR A 73 15.11 4.14 -11.72
CA THR A 73 16.26 3.26 -12.01
C THR A 73 16.21 1.95 -11.22
N ARG A 74 16.89 0.91 -11.71
CA ARG A 74 17.04 -0.36 -10.97
C ARG A 74 17.54 -0.14 -9.53
N ALA A 75 18.55 0.71 -9.32
CA ALA A 75 19.07 0.97 -7.98
C ALA A 75 18.02 1.58 -7.02
N GLN A 76 17.10 2.39 -7.55
CA GLN A 76 16.00 2.92 -6.75
C GLN A 76 14.94 1.84 -6.46
N TRP A 77 14.68 0.93 -7.41
CA TRP A 77 13.85 -0.24 -7.15
C TRP A 77 14.48 -1.16 -6.09
N ASP A 78 15.80 -1.38 -6.15
CA ASP A 78 16.54 -2.17 -5.17
C ASP A 78 16.45 -1.54 -3.76
N ASP A 79 16.46 -0.20 -3.61
CA ASP A 79 16.24 0.46 -2.30
C ASP A 79 14.80 0.34 -1.79
N ILE A 80 13.81 0.11 -2.66
CA ILE A 80 12.43 -0.20 -2.25
C ILE A 80 12.33 -1.66 -1.79
N PHE A 81 12.81 -2.59 -2.61
CA PHE A 81 12.61 -4.03 -2.40
C PHE A 81 13.62 -4.64 -1.43
N GLY A 82 14.76 -3.97 -1.21
CA GLY A 82 15.79 -4.39 -0.28
C GLY A 82 16.33 -5.78 -0.61
N ASP A 83 16.25 -6.70 0.36
CA ASP A 83 16.71 -8.08 0.23
C ASP A 83 15.66 -9.02 -0.39
N SER A 84 14.53 -8.52 -0.89
CA SER A 84 13.44 -9.34 -1.43
C SER A 84 13.85 -10.03 -2.74
N GLU A 85 13.59 -11.34 -2.84
CA GLU A 85 13.83 -12.10 -4.08
C GLU A 85 12.60 -12.18 -4.99
N ALA A 86 11.45 -11.74 -4.48
CA ALA A 86 10.22 -11.66 -5.25
C ALA A 86 9.41 -10.41 -4.92
N VAL A 87 8.63 -9.92 -5.89
CA VAL A 87 7.67 -8.82 -5.71
C VAL A 87 6.30 -9.23 -6.20
N THR A 88 5.28 -8.76 -5.50
CA THR A 88 3.86 -9.01 -5.77
C THR A 88 3.04 -7.74 -5.56
N ASP A 89 1.74 -7.77 -5.88
CA ASP A 89 0.76 -6.76 -5.48
C ASP A 89 1.11 -5.33 -5.96
N VAL A 90 1.62 -4.46 -5.10
CA VAL A 90 1.99 -3.07 -5.44
C VAL A 90 3.01 -2.99 -6.59
N GLY A 91 3.87 -4.01 -6.74
CA GLY A 91 4.81 -4.08 -7.86
C GLY A 91 4.11 -4.18 -9.22
N ALA A 92 2.93 -4.80 -9.29
CA ALA A 92 2.18 -4.93 -10.52
C ALA A 92 1.78 -3.56 -11.13
N LEU A 93 1.63 -2.53 -10.31
CA LEU A 93 1.29 -1.18 -10.81
C LEU A 93 2.41 -0.57 -11.65
N PHE A 94 3.63 -1.11 -11.52
CA PHE A 94 4.82 -0.70 -12.23
C PHE A 94 5.37 -1.81 -13.13
N ALA A 95 4.51 -2.72 -13.58
CA ALA A 95 4.91 -3.89 -14.35
C ALA A 95 5.85 -3.57 -15.53
N PRO A 96 5.58 -2.55 -16.38
CA PRO A 96 6.49 -2.20 -17.46
C PRO A 96 7.89 -1.81 -16.96
N GLN A 97 7.94 -0.94 -15.95
CA GLN A 97 9.19 -0.45 -15.38
C GLN A 97 9.99 -1.58 -14.71
N LEU A 98 9.31 -2.51 -14.04
CA LEU A 98 9.96 -3.65 -13.39
C LEU A 98 10.45 -4.69 -14.40
N ILE A 99 9.70 -4.96 -15.47
CA ILE A 99 10.14 -5.87 -16.54
C ILE A 99 11.39 -5.30 -17.23
N GLU A 100 11.41 -4.00 -17.50
CA GLU A 100 12.58 -3.34 -18.10
C GLU A 100 13.77 -3.27 -17.14
N ALA A 101 13.53 -3.02 -15.85
CA ALA A 101 14.59 -2.96 -14.85
C ALA A 101 15.18 -4.34 -14.55
N TYR A 102 14.36 -5.40 -14.58
CA TYR A 102 14.73 -6.78 -14.25
C TYR A 102 14.42 -7.76 -15.39
N PRO A 103 15.06 -7.61 -16.56
CA PRO A 103 14.76 -8.43 -17.73
C PRO A 103 15.04 -9.91 -17.51
N GLU A 104 15.95 -10.25 -16.58
CA GLU A 104 16.31 -11.62 -16.20
C GLU A 104 15.29 -12.32 -15.30
N ALA A 105 14.42 -11.59 -14.62
CA ALA A 105 13.49 -12.15 -13.66
C ALA A 105 12.38 -12.96 -14.35
N TYR A 106 11.93 -14.03 -13.71
CA TYR A 106 10.73 -14.74 -14.13
C TYR A 106 9.50 -13.89 -13.84
N VAL A 107 8.56 -13.84 -14.77
CA VAL A 107 7.32 -13.07 -14.62
C VAL A 107 6.14 -14.03 -14.48
N ILE A 108 5.37 -13.84 -13.41
CA ILE A 108 4.12 -14.56 -13.17
C ILE A 108 2.96 -13.56 -13.27
N LEU A 109 2.12 -13.71 -14.28
CA LEU A 109 0.89 -12.94 -14.43
C LEU A 109 -0.27 -13.73 -13.83
N VAL A 110 -0.68 -13.36 -12.62
CA VAL A 110 -1.87 -13.96 -11.97
C VAL A 110 -3.13 -13.33 -12.55
N ILE A 111 -3.98 -14.16 -13.16
CA ILE A 111 -5.19 -13.73 -13.87
C ILE A 111 -6.43 -14.17 -13.11
N ARG A 112 -7.39 -13.25 -13.03
CA ARG A 112 -8.71 -13.48 -12.47
C ARG A 112 -9.76 -13.00 -13.48
N ASP A 113 -10.96 -13.58 -13.45
CA ASP A 113 -12.03 -13.06 -14.28
C ASP A 113 -12.39 -11.63 -13.87
N PHE A 114 -12.72 -10.80 -14.86
CA PHE A 114 -12.82 -9.35 -14.67
C PHE A 114 -13.89 -8.96 -13.65
N GLU A 115 -15.11 -9.49 -13.73
CA GLU A 115 -16.22 -9.06 -12.84
C GLU A 115 -15.97 -9.39 -11.35
N PRO A 116 -15.52 -10.60 -10.98
CA PRO A 116 -15.08 -10.87 -9.61
C PRO A 116 -13.91 -9.99 -9.16
N TRP A 117 -12.93 -9.73 -10.04
CA TRP A 117 -11.81 -8.85 -9.73
C TRP A 117 -12.27 -7.40 -9.51
N LYS A 118 -13.13 -6.88 -10.39
CA LYS A 118 -13.71 -5.53 -10.34
C LYS A 118 -14.41 -5.30 -9.00
N ARG A 119 -15.27 -6.22 -8.56
CA ARG A 119 -15.92 -6.12 -7.24
C ARG A 119 -14.91 -6.05 -6.09
N SER A 120 -13.80 -6.78 -6.18
CA SER A 120 -12.76 -6.80 -5.15
C SER A 120 -11.94 -5.50 -5.13
N ILE A 121 -11.57 -4.97 -6.30
CA ILE A 121 -10.83 -3.70 -6.38
C ILE A 121 -11.72 -2.52 -5.99
N ASP A 122 -13.01 -2.55 -6.33
CA ASP A 122 -14.01 -1.58 -5.85
C ASP A 122 -14.10 -1.56 -4.32
N GLY A 123 -13.97 -2.73 -3.67
CA GLY A 123 -13.89 -2.84 -2.22
C GLY A 123 -12.66 -2.15 -1.62
N LEU A 124 -11.48 -2.34 -2.22
CA LEU A 124 -10.24 -1.64 -1.82
C LEU A 124 -10.38 -0.12 -2.00
N LEU A 125 -10.86 0.33 -3.16
CA LEU A 125 -11.12 1.76 -3.42
C LEU A 125 -12.13 2.32 -2.40
N GLY A 126 -13.17 1.55 -2.09
CA GLY A 126 -14.15 1.91 -1.07
C GLY A 126 -13.54 2.10 0.32
N LEU A 127 -12.64 1.21 0.76
CA LEU A 127 -11.94 1.36 2.05
C LEU A 127 -11.13 2.66 2.11
N LEU A 128 -10.45 2.99 1.02
CA LEU A 128 -9.59 4.16 0.94
C LEU A 128 -10.37 5.46 0.84
N TRP A 129 -11.53 5.52 0.16
CA TRP A 129 -12.30 6.75 -0.10
C TRP A 129 -13.55 6.95 0.77
N ARG A 130 -13.80 6.08 1.76
CA ARG A 130 -14.89 6.27 2.74
C ARG A 130 -14.84 7.65 3.42
N PRO A 131 -15.98 8.25 3.82
CA PRO A 131 -16.02 9.58 4.44
C PRO A 131 -15.05 9.75 5.61
N LEU A 132 -15.00 8.78 6.53
CA LEU A 132 -14.08 8.82 7.67
C LEU A 132 -12.60 8.75 7.23
N ALA A 133 -12.28 7.94 6.23
CA ALA A 133 -10.91 7.86 5.70
C ALA A 133 -10.50 9.15 5.00
N THR A 134 -11.40 9.76 4.22
CA THR A 134 -11.18 11.06 3.58
C THR A 134 -11.02 12.18 4.59
N PHE A 135 -11.85 12.22 5.62
CA PHE A 135 -11.74 13.18 6.71
C PHE A 135 -10.41 13.04 7.45
N THR A 136 -10.06 11.81 7.83
CA THR A 136 -8.82 11.53 8.57
C THR A 136 -7.60 11.94 7.74
N MET A 137 -7.55 11.54 6.47
CA MET A 137 -6.47 11.90 5.56
C MET A 137 -6.32 13.41 5.37
N ARG A 138 -7.43 14.16 5.27
CA ARG A 138 -7.40 15.59 4.96
C ARG A 138 -7.11 16.45 6.18
N PHE A 139 -7.58 16.06 7.36
CA PHE A 139 -7.60 16.94 8.54
C PHE A 139 -6.86 16.39 9.76
N VAL A 140 -6.73 15.07 9.90
CA VAL A 140 -6.08 14.45 11.08
C VAL A 140 -4.63 14.07 10.77
N ASP A 141 -4.42 13.33 9.68
CA ASP A 141 -3.12 12.80 9.28
C ASP A 141 -2.04 13.89 9.11
N PRO A 142 -2.32 15.09 8.54
CA PRO A 142 -1.32 16.16 8.46
C PRO A 142 -0.86 16.67 9.83
N LEU A 143 -1.74 16.70 10.83
CA LEU A 143 -1.43 17.18 12.19
C LEU A 143 -0.46 16.24 12.93
N ILE A 144 -0.35 14.99 12.49
CA ILE A 144 0.50 13.96 13.09
C ILE A 144 1.64 13.53 12.15
N GLY A 145 1.85 14.26 11.05
CA GLY A 145 2.89 13.95 10.07
C GLY A 145 2.71 12.61 9.34
N ASN A 146 1.48 12.10 9.23
CA ASN A 146 1.17 10.89 8.48
C ASN A 146 0.83 11.26 7.03
N THR A 147 1.60 10.74 6.07
CA THR A 147 1.37 11.02 4.63
C THR A 147 1.01 9.77 3.83
N THR A 148 1.02 8.59 4.47
CA THR A 148 0.80 7.30 3.82
C THR A 148 -0.52 7.22 3.04
N PRO A 149 -1.69 7.62 3.58
CA PRO A 149 -2.95 7.48 2.85
C PRO A 149 -3.00 8.34 1.58
N VAL A 150 -2.41 9.54 1.60
CA VAL A 150 -2.31 10.41 0.41
C VAL A 150 -1.48 9.74 -0.68
N LYS A 151 -0.35 9.12 -0.32
CA LYS A 151 0.55 8.42 -1.26
C LYS A 151 -0.11 7.18 -1.87
N ILE A 152 -0.83 6.39 -1.07
CA ILE A 152 -1.59 5.24 -1.57
C ILE A 152 -2.68 5.69 -2.56
N ARG A 153 -3.41 6.76 -2.24
CA ARG A 153 -4.43 7.30 -3.15
C ARG A 153 -3.79 7.83 -4.44
N LYS A 154 -2.69 8.58 -4.35
CA LYS A 154 -1.91 9.05 -5.50
C LYS A 154 -1.50 7.90 -6.41
N LEU A 155 -0.96 6.82 -5.83
CA LEU A 155 -0.52 5.65 -6.57
C LEU A 155 -1.66 5.00 -7.36
N LEU A 156 -2.80 4.77 -6.70
CA LEU A 156 -3.96 4.15 -7.35
C LEU A 156 -4.58 5.06 -8.40
N LEU A 157 -4.74 6.36 -8.12
CA LEU A 157 -5.26 7.32 -9.09
C LEU A 157 -4.35 7.43 -10.32
N GLY A 158 -3.03 7.48 -10.11
CA GLY A 158 -2.03 7.47 -11.16
C GLY A 158 -2.15 6.23 -12.06
N PHE A 159 -2.18 5.04 -11.45
CA PHE A 159 -2.30 3.77 -12.15
C PHE A 159 -3.62 3.64 -12.93
N PHE A 160 -4.75 4.06 -12.33
CA PHE A 160 -6.07 4.02 -12.96
C PHE A 160 -6.32 5.20 -13.93
N GLU A 161 -5.34 6.07 -14.15
CA GLU A 161 -5.42 7.25 -15.03
C GLU A 161 -6.61 8.15 -14.68
N ALA A 162 -6.74 8.47 -13.41
CA ALA A 162 -7.92 9.08 -12.84
C ALA A 162 -7.58 10.26 -11.92
N LYS A 163 -8.47 11.26 -11.89
CA LYS A 163 -8.42 12.41 -10.97
C LYS A 163 -9.17 12.15 -9.67
N ASP A 164 -10.14 11.25 -9.70
CA ASP A 164 -10.94 10.85 -8.55
C ASP A 164 -11.30 9.36 -8.59
N VAL A 165 -11.93 8.88 -7.51
CA VAL A 165 -12.27 7.46 -7.35
C VAL A 165 -13.35 7.00 -8.33
N ASP A 166 -14.23 7.88 -8.80
CA ASP A 166 -15.29 7.51 -9.72
C ASP A 166 -14.74 7.38 -11.15
N GLU A 167 -13.80 8.24 -11.53
CA GLU A 167 -13.02 8.07 -12.75
C GLU A 167 -12.17 6.80 -12.71
N ALA A 168 -11.55 6.49 -11.57
CA ALA A 168 -10.79 5.24 -11.42
C ALA A 168 -11.68 4.00 -11.66
N ARG A 169 -12.91 4.02 -11.13
CA ARG A 169 -13.92 2.97 -11.37
C ARG A 169 -14.33 2.88 -12.84
N ARG A 170 -14.54 4.02 -13.52
CA ARG A 170 -14.87 4.06 -14.96
C ARG A 170 -13.74 3.49 -15.81
N ASN A 171 -12.49 3.79 -15.47
CA ASN A 171 -11.31 3.35 -16.23
C ASN A 171 -10.92 1.89 -15.98
N THR A 172 -11.41 1.29 -14.90
CA THR A 172 -10.98 -0.03 -14.39
C THR A 172 -10.94 -1.13 -15.47
N ARG A 173 -11.92 -1.21 -16.37
CA ARG A 173 -11.93 -2.21 -17.46
C ARG A 173 -10.75 -2.04 -18.42
N ARG A 174 -10.58 -0.83 -18.94
CA ARG A 174 -9.51 -0.50 -19.89
C ARG A 174 -8.13 -0.72 -19.27
N ILE A 175 -7.95 -0.33 -18.02
CA ILE A 175 -6.68 -0.47 -17.29
C ILE A 175 -6.35 -1.95 -17.04
N TYR A 176 -7.34 -2.76 -16.66
CA TYR A 176 -7.15 -4.21 -16.46
C TYR A 176 -6.69 -4.93 -17.73
N ASP A 177 -7.39 -4.70 -18.84
CA ASP A 177 -7.07 -5.33 -20.12
C ASP A 177 -5.68 -4.90 -20.60
N ARG A 178 -5.40 -3.59 -20.56
CA ARG A 178 -4.11 -3.05 -20.97
C ARG A 178 -2.96 -3.63 -20.15
N HIS A 179 -3.11 -3.72 -18.83
CA HIS A 179 -2.07 -4.26 -17.95
C HIS A 179 -1.68 -5.69 -18.35
N ASN A 180 -2.68 -6.56 -18.52
CA ASN A 180 -2.44 -7.95 -18.89
C ASN A 180 -1.84 -8.08 -20.30
N GLU A 181 -2.35 -7.33 -21.27
CA GLU A 181 -1.82 -7.33 -22.64
C GLU A 181 -0.39 -6.79 -22.71
N GLN A 182 -0.08 -5.75 -21.95
CA GLN A 182 1.24 -5.13 -21.96
C GLN A 182 2.29 -6.09 -21.42
N ILE A 183 2.01 -6.80 -20.33
CA ILE A 183 2.91 -7.83 -19.79
C ILE A 183 3.15 -8.94 -20.83
N ARG A 184 2.09 -9.45 -21.47
CA ARG A 184 2.23 -10.46 -22.53
C ARG A 184 3.11 -10.01 -23.70
N LYS A 185 3.07 -8.72 -24.04
CA LYS A 185 3.88 -8.14 -25.13
C LYS A 185 5.33 -7.92 -24.72
N MET A 186 5.57 -7.54 -23.47
CA MET A 186 6.91 -7.17 -22.98
C MET A 186 7.76 -8.36 -22.57
N VAL A 187 7.15 -9.44 -22.07
CA VAL A 187 7.89 -10.59 -21.53
C VAL A 187 8.12 -11.63 -22.62
N PRO A 188 9.37 -12.06 -22.87
CA PRO A 188 9.65 -13.06 -23.89
C PRO A 188 9.07 -14.44 -23.53
N PRO A 189 8.78 -15.29 -24.53
CA PRO A 189 8.42 -16.68 -24.31
C PRO A 189 9.42 -17.40 -23.39
N GLY A 190 8.92 -18.24 -22.48
CA GLY A 190 9.75 -18.94 -21.50
C GLY A 190 10.08 -18.16 -20.22
N ARG A 191 9.79 -16.84 -20.17
CA ARG A 191 9.88 -16.04 -18.94
C ARG A 191 8.53 -15.55 -18.41
N LEU A 192 7.43 -15.91 -19.06
CA LEU A 192 6.08 -15.59 -18.62
C LEU A 192 5.30 -16.85 -18.26
N LEU A 193 4.76 -16.89 -17.04
CA LEU A 193 3.72 -17.82 -16.63
C LEU A 193 2.41 -17.06 -16.43
N GLU A 194 1.38 -17.41 -17.20
CA GLU A 194 0.02 -17.01 -16.87
C GLU A 194 -0.56 -18.00 -15.87
N TYR A 195 -0.88 -17.53 -14.67
CA TYR A 195 -1.36 -18.36 -13.57
C TYR A 195 -2.79 -18.01 -13.20
N ARG A 196 -3.65 -19.02 -13.04
CA ARG A 196 -5.01 -18.84 -12.50
C ARG A 196 -5.08 -19.41 -11.09
N MET A 197 -5.64 -18.64 -10.17
CA MET A 197 -5.87 -19.12 -8.81
C MET A 197 -6.71 -20.40 -8.83
N GLY A 198 -6.22 -21.43 -8.13
CA GLY A 198 -6.82 -22.78 -8.15
C GLY A 198 -6.06 -23.78 -9.02
N SER A 199 -5.05 -23.36 -9.78
CA SER A 199 -4.19 -24.26 -10.57
C SER A 199 -3.18 -25.07 -9.74
N GLY A 200 -3.11 -24.87 -8.42
CA GLY A 200 -2.22 -25.61 -7.53
C GLY A 200 -0.73 -25.26 -7.71
N TRP A 201 0.13 -26.16 -7.24
CA TRP A 201 1.59 -25.99 -7.24
C TRP A 201 2.26 -26.29 -8.59
N GLU A 202 1.73 -27.25 -9.35
CA GLU A 202 2.40 -27.82 -10.53
C GLU A 202 2.89 -26.76 -11.52
N PRO A 203 2.06 -25.78 -11.96
CA PRO A 203 2.50 -24.85 -13.01
C PRO A 203 3.61 -23.90 -12.55
N ILE A 204 3.56 -23.45 -11.30
CA ILE A 204 4.57 -22.53 -10.76
C ILE A 204 5.87 -23.26 -10.44
N CYS A 205 5.80 -24.48 -9.93
CA CYS A 205 6.97 -25.29 -9.60
C CYS A 205 7.72 -25.69 -10.87
N SER A 206 7.00 -26.15 -11.90
CA SER A 206 7.59 -26.45 -13.21
C SER A 206 8.24 -25.21 -13.85
N PHE A 207 7.56 -24.06 -13.79
CA PHE A 207 8.06 -22.82 -14.39
C PHE A 207 9.31 -22.25 -13.69
N LEU A 208 9.38 -22.37 -12.37
CA LEU A 208 10.48 -21.85 -11.56
C LEU A 208 11.57 -22.89 -11.27
N ASP A 209 11.45 -24.09 -11.83
CA ASP A 209 12.33 -25.24 -11.57
C ASP A 209 12.49 -25.53 -10.06
N LYS A 210 11.36 -25.74 -9.39
CA LYS A 210 11.27 -26.03 -7.95
C LYS A 210 10.56 -27.36 -7.69
N PRO A 211 10.91 -28.09 -6.62
CA PRO A 211 10.14 -29.24 -6.20
C PRO A 211 8.73 -28.81 -5.75
N VAL A 212 7.73 -29.65 -6.05
CA VAL A 212 6.35 -29.46 -5.59
C VAL A 212 6.29 -29.71 -4.08
N PRO A 213 5.80 -28.75 -3.26
CA PRO A 213 5.58 -28.97 -1.84
C PRO A 213 4.51 -30.03 -1.55
N ASP A 214 4.63 -30.71 -0.40
CA ASP A 214 3.66 -31.72 0.06
C ASP A 214 2.38 -31.11 0.67
N ASP A 215 2.27 -29.77 0.75
CA ASP A 215 1.12 -29.05 1.33
C ASP A 215 0.19 -28.48 0.25
N ASP A 216 -1.00 -28.01 0.67
CA ASP A 216 -1.92 -27.33 -0.24
C ASP A 216 -1.41 -25.94 -0.63
N PHE A 217 -1.62 -25.57 -1.90
CA PHE A 217 -1.31 -24.23 -2.38
C PHE A 217 -2.01 -23.17 -1.52
N PRO A 218 -1.31 -22.12 -1.04
CA PRO A 218 -1.89 -21.18 -0.09
C PRO A 218 -3.12 -20.47 -0.67
N TRP A 219 -4.24 -20.52 0.07
CA TRP A 219 -5.47 -19.83 -0.28
C TRP A 219 -5.80 -18.76 0.76
N VAL A 220 -5.21 -17.58 0.62
CA VAL A 220 -5.36 -16.49 1.59
C VAL A 220 -6.21 -15.37 1.00
N ASN A 221 -7.43 -15.22 1.53
CA ASN A 221 -8.24 -14.04 1.28
C ASN A 221 -7.85 -12.91 2.24
N ASP A 222 -7.04 -12.00 1.73
CA ASP A 222 -6.48 -10.87 2.47
C ASP A 222 -7.46 -9.69 2.66
N SER A 223 -8.72 -9.80 2.22
CA SER A 223 -9.70 -8.71 2.31
C SER A 223 -9.89 -8.22 3.75
N GLU A 224 -10.02 -9.15 4.71
CA GLU A 224 -10.17 -8.79 6.12
C GLU A 224 -8.85 -8.27 6.72
N ALA A 225 -7.71 -8.83 6.33
CA ALA A 225 -6.39 -8.36 6.76
C ALA A 225 -6.15 -6.90 6.32
N LEU A 226 -6.52 -6.59 5.08
CA LEU A 226 -6.48 -5.25 4.51
C LEU A 226 -7.45 -4.29 5.21
N ALA A 227 -8.71 -4.71 5.42
CA ALA A 227 -9.68 -3.91 6.18
C ALA A 227 -9.20 -3.63 7.61
N ALA A 228 -8.63 -4.64 8.28
CA ALA A 228 -8.04 -4.49 9.60
C ALA A 228 -6.81 -3.58 9.60
N LEU A 229 -5.99 -3.60 8.54
CA LEU A 229 -4.86 -2.67 8.38
C LEU A 229 -5.35 -1.22 8.30
N PHE A 230 -6.36 -0.94 7.47
CA PHE A 230 -6.94 0.40 7.36
C PHE A 230 -7.62 0.86 8.66
N ARG A 231 -8.39 -0.01 9.33
CA ARG A 231 -8.99 0.30 10.65
C ARG A 231 -7.92 0.61 11.70
N ARG A 232 -6.83 -0.16 11.73
CA ARG A 232 -5.68 0.09 12.62
C ARG A 232 -4.99 1.41 12.30
N GLY A 233 -4.86 1.75 11.01
CA GLY A 233 -4.33 3.04 10.56
C GLY A 233 -5.17 4.21 11.08
N LEU A 234 -6.49 4.18 10.84
CA LEU A 234 -7.41 5.21 11.34
C LEU A 234 -7.34 5.35 12.86
N ARG A 235 -7.42 4.23 13.60
CA ARG A 235 -7.32 4.24 15.06
C ARG A 235 -5.99 4.85 15.52
N ARG A 236 -4.88 4.50 14.87
CA ARG A 236 -3.56 5.07 15.17
C ARG A 236 -3.57 6.59 15.00
N SER A 237 -4.12 7.10 13.91
CA SER A 237 -4.17 8.54 13.67
C SER A 237 -4.93 9.29 14.76
N PHE A 238 -6.12 8.81 15.14
CA PHE A 238 -6.89 9.41 16.23
C PHE A 238 -6.21 9.28 17.60
N VAL A 239 -5.59 8.14 17.91
CA VAL A 239 -4.85 7.96 19.16
C VAL A 239 -3.65 8.92 19.22
N THR A 240 -2.88 9.05 18.14
CA THR A 240 -1.75 10.00 18.10
C THR A 240 -2.22 11.44 18.24
N LEU A 241 -3.29 11.83 17.55
CA LEU A 241 -3.88 13.18 17.70
C LEU A 241 -4.34 13.42 19.15
N SER A 242 -5.01 12.44 19.77
CA SER A 242 -5.45 12.58 21.17
C SER A 242 -4.28 12.81 22.12
N LYS A 243 -3.16 12.08 21.93
CA LYS A 243 -1.94 12.26 22.74
C LYS A 243 -1.31 13.64 22.53
N LEU A 244 -1.41 14.20 21.32
CA LEU A 244 -0.92 15.54 21.02
C LEU A 244 -1.79 16.64 21.66
N CYS A 245 -3.12 16.49 21.64
CA CYS A 245 -4.06 17.52 22.09
C CYS A 245 -4.41 17.47 23.59
N LEU A 246 -4.45 16.28 24.21
CA LEU A 246 -4.87 16.11 25.61
C LEU A 246 -4.10 16.98 26.62
N PRO A 247 -2.76 17.14 26.52
CA PRO A 247 -2.02 18.01 27.43
C PRO A 247 -2.47 19.47 27.36
N TRP A 248 -2.76 19.96 26.15
CA TRP A 248 -3.20 21.34 25.93
C TRP A 248 -4.64 21.58 26.40
N ILE A 249 -5.53 20.61 26.17
CA ILE A 249 -6.90 20.67 26.69
C ILE A 249 -6.86 20.72 28.22
N GLY A 250 -6.05 19.86 28.86
CA GLY A 250 -5.86 19.88 30.31
C GLY A 250 -5.31 21.22 30.82
N ALA A 251 -4.30 21.77 30.15
CA ALA A 251 -3.72 23.07 30.51
C ALA A 251 -4.73 24.22 30.39
N ILE A 252 -5.52 24.25 29.30
CA ILE A 252 -6.58 25.26 29.09
C ILE A 252 -7.67 25.14 30.16
N CYS A 253 -8.12 23.93 30.47
CA CYS A 253 -9.11 23.69 31.52
C CYS A 253 -8.59 24.12 32.90
N ALA A 254 -7.34 23.81 33.23
CA ALA A 254 -6.71 24.21 34.48
C ALA A 254 -6.59 25.74 34.59
N ALA A 255 -6.11 26.39 33.54
CA ALA A 255 -6.01 27.86 33.49
C ALA A 255 -7.38 28.53 33.62
N GLY A 256 -8.40 28.03 32.92
CA GLY A 256 -9.77 28.54 33.02
C GLY A 256 -10.35 28.37 34.43
N THR A 257 -10.11 27.22 35.07
CA THR A 257 -10.54 26.97 36.45
C THR A 257 -9.85 27.91 37.43
N SER A 258 -8.53 28.09 37.32
CA SER A 258 -7.77 29.03 38.14
C SER A 258 -8.24 30.47 37.97
N PHE A 259 -8.54 30.90 36.74
CA PHE A 259 -9.07 32.23 36.46
C PHE A 259 -10.46 32.45 37.10
N LEU A 260 -11.36 31.47 37.01
CA LEU A 260 -12.68 31.54 37.63
C LEU A 260 -12.59 31.57 39.16
N LEU A 261 -11.70 30.77 39.76
CA LEU A 261 -11.45 30.78 41.21
C LEU A 261 -10.89 32.12 41.68
N ALA A 262 -9.88 32.67 40.99
CA ALA A 262 -9.31 33.98 41.31
C ALA A 262 -10.36 35.10 41.20
N ARG A 263 -11.20 35.09 40.16
CA ARG A 263 -12.30 36.05 39.99
C ARG A 263 -13.35 35.93 41.10
N ARG A 264 -13.65 34.71 41.56
CA ARG A 264 -14.56 34.48 42.68
C ARG A 264 -13.99 35.03 43.98
N MET A 265 -12.70 34.83 44.27
CA MET A 265 -12.06 35.38 45.46
C MET A 265 -12.08 36.91 45.47
N HIS A 266 -11.76 37.57 44.36
CA HIS A 266 -11.85 39.03 44.25
C HIS A 266 -13.27 39.59 44.41
N LEU A 267 -14.32 38.82 44.08
CA LEU A 267 -15.71 39.22 44.32
C LEU A 267 -16.10 39.11 45.82
N PHE A 268 -15.45 38.24 46.59
CA PHE A 268 -15.70 38.10 48.04
C PHE A 268 -14.93 39.13 48.88
N ASP A 269 -13.76 39.58 48.44
CA ASP A 269 -13.00 40.65 49.12
C ASP A 269 -13.69 42.03 49.04
N GLY A 270 -14.72 42.18 48.20
CA GLY A 270 -15.50 43.41 48.03
C GLY A 270 -16.81 43.49 48.83
N LEU A 271 -17.15 42.49 49.66
CA LEU A 271 -18.36 42.53 50.48
C LEU A 271 -18.09 43.24 51.82
N PRO A 272 -18.80 44.35 52.13
CA PRO A 272 -18.62 45.06 53.39
C PRO A 272 -19.05 44.16 54.56
N SER A 273 -18.26 44.19 55.64
CA SER A 273 -18.52 43.50 56.89
C SER A 273 -19.86 43.96 57.45
N ILE A 274 -20.86 43.08 57.49
CA ILE A 274 -22.12 43.35 58.16
C ILE A 274 -21.85 43.19 59.66
N VAL A 275 -21.74 44.33 60.35
CA VAL A 275 -21.74 44.48 61.81
C VAL A 275 -23.18 44.57 62.29
#